data_AF-A0A1B6GBY9-F1
#
_entry.id   AF-A0A1B6GBY9-F1
#
_cell.length_a   1.000
_cell.length_b   1.000
_cell.length_c   1.000
_cell.angle_alpha   90.00
_cell.angle_beta   90.00
_cell.angle_gamma   90.00
#
_symmetry.space_group_name_H-M   'P 1'
#
loop_
_entity.id
_entity.type
_entity.pdbx_description
1 polymer ?
#
loop_
_entity_poly.entity_id
_entity_poly.type
_entity_poly.pdbx_seq_one_letter_code
_entity_poly.pdbx_strand_id
1 'polypeptide(L)'
;RDFKFAVEDGVYLGDILKGKVLAAVFYEVSTRTAMSFSTAMLRLGGQVINVDSNSSSVQKGESLEDTIRVLSSYVDVLVLRHPQVGAVKKASKNCLTPLINGGDGVGEHPTQSLLDVFTIFEELKTFNGLTVTFVGDLKNGRTVHSLAKLLCLYQLKRIIYVSP
;
A
#
# COMPACT_ATOMS: atom_id res chain seq x y z
N ARG A 1 15.69 1.43 -15.89
CA ARG A 1 16.03 2.72 -15.25
C ARG A 1 15.42 2.70 -13.86
N ASP A 2 16.13 3.20 -12.86
CA ASP A 2 15.58 3.36 -11.53
C ASP A 2 14.55 4.49 -11.55
N PHE A 3 13.31 4.20 -11.15
CA PHE A 3 12.23 5.19 -11.12
C PHE A 3 12.51 6.31 -10.12
N LYS A 4 13.27 6.05 -9.05
CA LYS A 4 13.63 7.07 -8.05
C LYS A 4 14.49 8.17 -8.68
N PHE A 5 15.64 7.81 -9.25
CA PHE A 5 16.55 8.79 -9.85
C PHE A 5 15.87 9.56 -10.98
N ALA A 6 15.08 8.87 -11.81
CA ALA A 6 14.34 9.55 -12.87
C ALA A 6 13.33 10.57 -12.32
N VAL A 7 12.65 10.28 -11.20
CA VAL A 7 11.79 11.24 -10.51
C VAL A 7 12.58 12.41 -9.91
N GLU A 8 13.70 12.13 -9.26
CA GLU A 8 14.55 13.15 -8.60
C GLU A 8 15.16 14.12 -9.63
N ASP A 9 15.58 13.60 -10.77
CA ASP A 9 16.17 14.37 -11.88
C ASP A 9 15.09 15.07 -12.74
N GLY A 10 13.81 14.94 -12.41
CA GLY A 10 12.71 15.49 -13.20
C GLY A 10 12.56 14.83 -14.58
N VAL A 11 13.12 13.65 -14.77
CA VAL A 11 13.08 12.89 -16.01
C VAL A 11 11.71 12.23 -16.15
N TYR A 12 11.12 12.42 -17.32
CA TYR A 12 9.88 11.75 -17.68
C TYR A 12 10.03 10.22 -17.68
N LEU A 13 9.15 9.54 -16.93
CA LEU A 13 9.21 8.09 -16.68
C LEU A 13 8.68 7.24 -17.85
N GLY A 14 8.11 7.87 -18.88
CA GLY A 14 7.33 7.20 -19.93
C GLY A 14 5.86 7.01 -19.53
N ASP A 15 4.98 6.90 -20.52
CA ASP A 15 3.55 6.59 -20.32
C ASP A 15 3.34 5.07 -20.16
N ILE A 16 4.06 4.43 -19.24
CA ILE A 16 4.00 2.97 -19.06
C ILE A 16 2.57 2.51 -18.70
N LEU A 17 1.82 3.36 -18.00
CA LEU A 17 0.44 3.11 -17.60
C LEU A 17 -0.57 3.96 -18.40
N LYS A 18 -0.22 4.36 -19.64
CA LYS A 18 -1.14 5.11 -20.49
C LYS A 18 -2.49 4.41 -20.64
N GLY A 19 -3.57 5.17 -20.42
CA GLY A 19 -4.93 4.65 -20.57
C GLY A 19 -5.35 3.68 -19.47
N LYS A 20 -4.52 3.48 -18.44
CA LYS A 20 -4.88 2.71 -17.24
C LYS A 20 -5.50 3.61 -16.18
N VAL A 21 -6.48 3.07 -15.46
CA VAL A 21 -7.20 3.80 -14.40
C VAL A 21 -7.00 3.10 -13.06
N LEU A 22 -6.60 3.85 -12.05
CA LEU A 22 -6.52 3.42 -10.65
C LEU A 22 -7.70 3.97 -9.86
N ALA A 23 -8.45 3.11 -9.17
CA ALA A 23 -9.40 3.56 -8.14
C ALA A 23 -8.70 3.61 -6.77
N ALA A 24 -8.72 4.77 -6.14
CA ALA A 24 -8.23 4.98 -4.78
C ALA A 24 -9.42 4.99 -3.81
N VAL A 25 -9.62 3.89 -3.09
CA VAL A 25 -10.75 3.69 -2.17
C VAL A 25 -10.26 3.74 -0.72
N PHE A 26 -10.53 4.84 -0.03
CA PHE A 26 -10.02 5.11 1.32
C PHE A 26 -11.18 5.33 2.30
N TYR A 27 -11.51 4.30 3.09
CA TYR A 27 -12.51 4.38 4.17
C TYR A 27 -11.94 4.92 5.49
N GLU A 28 -10.61 4.99 5.60
CA GLU A 28 -9.93 5.69 6.69
C GLU A 28 -9.00 6.76 6.09
N VAL A 29 -8.97 7.93 6.74
CA VAL A 29 -8.24 9.11 6.24
C VAL A 29 -6.75 8.82 6.17
N SER A 30 -6.13 9.06 5.00
CA SER A 30 -4.68 9.01 4.87
C SER A 30 -4.14 9.84 3.71
N THR A 31 -3.69 11.06 4.01
CA THR A 31 -3.11 11.97 3.02
C THR A 31 -1.88 11.38 2.35
N ARG A 32 -0.93 10.84 3.13
CA ARG A 32 0.35 10.35 2.59
C ARG A 32 0.14 9.20 1.62
N THR A 33 -0.64 8.20 2.02
CA THR A 33 -0.86 7.00 1.22
C THR A 33 -1.71 7.29 -0.01
N ALA A 34 -2.78 8.08 0.11
CA ALA A 34 -3.60 8.47 -1.04
C ALA A 34 -2.77 9.27 -2.06
N MET A 35 -2.04 10.29 -1.59
CA MET A 35 -1.21 11.12 -2.48
C MET A 35 -0.09 10.33 -3.15
N SER A 36 0.54 9.38 -2.46
CA SER A 36 1.63 8.60 -3.06
C SER A 36 1.13 7.71 -4.19
N PHE A 37 0.02 6.99 -4.02
CA PHE A 37 -0.59 6.19 -5.09
C PHE A 37 -1.05 7.04 -6.26
N SER A 38 -1.77 8.14 -5.97
CA SER A 38 -2.27 9.02 -7.02
C SER A 38 -1.13 9.62 -7.84
N THR A 39 -0.10 10.12 -7.17
CA THR A 39 1.07 10.72 -7.85
C THR A 39 1.85 9.68 -8.64
N ALA A 40 2.02 8.45 -8.11
CA ALA A 40 2.70 7.39 -8.83
C ALA A 40 1.96 7.02 -10.14
N MET A 41 0.64 6.89 -10.08
CA MET A 41 -0.18 6.58 -11.26
C MET A 41 -0.09 7.69 -12.32
N LEU A 42 -0.23 8.95 -11.89
CA LEU A 42 -0.15 10.12 -12.78
C LEU A 42 1.23 10.26 -13.43
N ARG A 43 2.32 10.05 -12.67
CA ARG A 43 3.69 10.10 -13.19
C ARG A 43 4.00 9.04 -14.24
N LEU A 44 3.27 7.92 -14.21
CA LEU A 44 3.40 6.83 -15.18
C LEU A 44 2.42 6.97 -16.37
N GLY A 45 1.75 8.12 -16.50
CA GLY A 45 0.81 8.42 -17.61
C GLY A 45 -0.60 7.84 -17.42
N GLY A 46 -0.90 7.30 -16.24
CA GLY A 46 -2.21 6.77 -15.89
C GLY A 46 -3.19 7.82 -15.37
N GLN A 47 -4.40 7.38 -15.03
CA GLN A 47 -5.46 8.20 -14.44
C GLN A 47 -5.88 7.66 -13.08
N VAL A 48 -6.45 8.53 -12.24
CA VAL A 48 -6.85 8.19 -10.88
C VAL A 48 -8.28 8.66 -10.62
N ILE A 49 -9.08 7.78 -10.04
CA ILE A 49 -10.42 8.07 -9.54
C ILE A 49 -10.38 7.91 -8.02
N ASN A 50 -10.64 8.98 -7.29
CA ASN A 50 -10.77 8.92 -5.84
C ASN A 50 -12.21 8.58 -5.47
N VAL A 51 -12.39 7.50 -4.71
CA VAL A 51 -13.69 7.09 -4.19
C VAL A 51 -13.77 7.54 -2.74
N ASP A 52 -14.58 8.56 -2.50
CA ASP A 52 -14.87 9.03 -1.15
C ASP A 52 -15.79 8.02 -0.45
N SER A 53 -15.41 7.54 0.74
CA SER A 53 -16.25 6.65 1.56
C SER A 53 -17.52 7.32 2.06
N ASN A 54 -17.60 8.66 2.03
CA ASN A 54 -18.82 9.41 2.29
C ASN A 54 -19.76 9.48 1.08
N SER A 55 -19.36 8.94 -0.08
CA SER A 55 -20.19 8.89 -1.28
C SER A 55 -21.27 7.79 -1.22
N SER A 56 -22.25 7.90 -2.12
CA SER A 56 -23.60 7.32 -2.00
C SER A 56 -23.73 5.80 -1.81
N SER A 57 -22.72 4.98 -2.15
CA SER A 57 -22.83 3.51 -2.09
C SER A 57 -22.67 2.96 -0.66
N VAL A 58 -21.75 3.53 0.12
CA VAL A 58 -21.53 3.12 1.53
C VAL A 58 -22.72 3.50 2.41
N GLN A 59 -23.34 4.65 2.12
CA GLN A 59 -24.55 5.12 2.81
C GLN A 59 -25.79 4.29 2.49
N LYS A 60 -25.82 3.58 1.36
CA LYS A 60 -26.94 2.71 0.94
C LYS A 60 -26.88 1.31 1.55
N GLY A 61 -25.89 1.00 2.39
CA GLY A 61 -25.76 -0.31 3.04
C GLY A 61 -25.29 -1.42 2.10
N GLU A 62 -24.67 -1.08 0.97
CA GLU A 62 -24.03 -2.06 0.07
C GLU A 62 -22.84 -2.73 0.78
N SER A 63 -22.64 -4.03 0.55
CA SER A 63 -21.50 -4.73 1.14
C SER A 63 -20.19 -4.20 0.54
N LEU A 64 -19.09 -4.27 1.31
CA LEU A 64 -17.77 -3.92 0.80
C LEU A 64 -17.41 -4.78 -0.41
N GLU A 65 -17.75 -6.07 -0.38
CA GLU A 65 -17.46 -6.99 -1.47
C GLU A 65 -18.22 -6.65 -2.75
N ASP A 66 -19.49 -6.25 -2.65
CA ASP A 66 -20.28 -5.83 -3.81
C ASP A 66 -19.75 -4.49 -4.36
N THR A 67 -19.46 -3.54 -3.48
CA THR A 67 -18.84 -2.26 -3.86
C THR A 67 -17.53 -2.49 -4.64
N ILE A 68 -16.65 -3.34 -4.12
CA ILE A 68 -15.35 -3.63 -4.75
C ILE A 68 -15.52 -4.40 -6.06
N ARG A 69 -16.48 -5.33 -6.14
CA ARG A 69 -16.81 -6.03 -7.38
C ARG A 69 -17.28 -5.06 -8.47
N VAL A 70 -18.15 -4.13 -8.12
CA VAL A 70 -18.65 -3.10 -9.06
C VAL A 70 -17.52 -2.17 -9.47
N LEU A 71 -16.77 -1.61 -8.52
CA LEU A 71 -15.67 -0.69 -8.83
C LEU A 71 -14.59 -1.34 -9.69
N SER A 72 -14.19 -2.57 -9.37
CA SER A 72 -13.19 -3.32 -10.14
C SER A 72 -13.64 -3.67 -11.57
N SER A 73 -14.92 -3.54 -11.91
CA SER A 73 -15.37 -3.66 -13.30
C SER A 73 -15.11 -2.42 -14.16
N TYR A 74 -14.82 -1.26 -13.54
CA TYR A 74 -14.64 0.02 -14.22
C TYR A 74 -13.18 0.50 -14.30
N VAL A 75 -12.26 -0.12 -13.56
CA VAL A 75 -10.86 0.33 -13.45
C VAL A 75 -9.88 -0.79 -13.77
N ASP A 76 -8.60 -0.49 -13.92
CA ASP A 76 -7.56 -1.50 -14.16
C ASP A 76 -6.87 -1.98 -12.87
N VAL A 77 -6.89 -1.15 -11.82
CA VAL A 77 -6.29 -1.46 -10.53
C VAL A 77 -7.03 -0.72 -9.42
N LEU A 78 -7.12 -1.34 -8.25
CA LEU A 78 -7.76 -0.76 -7.08
C LEU A 78 -6.80 -0.72 -5.90
N VAL A 79 -6.77 0.40 -5.18
CA VAL A 79 -6.12 0.51 -3.87
C VAL A 79 -7.24 0.63 -2.84
N LEU A 80 -7.25 -0.27 -1.86
CA LEU A 80 -8.21 -0.25 -0.77
C LEU A 80 -7.51 -0.02 0.56
N ARG A 81 -7.99 0.97 1.30
CA ARG A 81 -7.66 1.19 2.70
C ARG A 81 -8.92 1.20 3.54
N HIS A 82 -8.94 0.38 4.60
CA HIS A 82 -10.16 0.13 5.36
C HIS A 82 -9.86 -0.03 6.87
N PRO A 83 -10.71 0.48 7.78
CA PRO A 83 -10.44 0.41 9.22
C PRO A 83 -10.56 -1.01 9.81
N GLN A 84 -11.32 -1.89 9.18
CA GLN A 84 -11.50 -3.28 9.63
C GLN A 84 -10.34 -4.18 9.17
N VAL A 85 -9.72 -4.89 10.12
CA VAL A 85 -8.70 -5.90 9.86
C VAL A 85 -9.25 -7.03 8.99
N GLY A 86 -8.50 -7.42 7.96
CA GLY A 86 -8.88 -8.47 7.01
C GLY A 86 -9.88 -8.03 5.94
N ALA A 87 -10.36 -6.78 5.96
CA ALA A 87 -11.32 -6.28 4.98
C ALA A 87 -10.78 -6.34 3.54
N VAL A 88 -9.50 -5.99 3.35
CA VAL A 88 -8.87 -6.05 2.02
C VAL A 88 -8.77 -7.49 1.51
N LYS A 89 -8.44 -8.45 2.39
CA LYS A 89 -8.41 -9.87 2.05
C LYS A 89 -9.80 -10.45 1.76
N LYS A 90 -10.84 -9.92 2.42
CA LYS A 90 -12.23 -10.29 2.15
C LYS A 90 -12.66 -9.76 0.77
N ALA A 91 -12.42 -8.48 0.53
CA ALA A 91 -12.71 -7.79 -0.74
C ALA A 91 -11.94 -8.39 -1.93
N SER A 92 -10.70 -8.86 -1.74
CA SER A 92 -9.89 -9.43 -2.81
C SER A 92 -10.50 -10.67 -3.44
N LYS A 93 -11.40 -11.38 -2.75
CA LYS A 93 -12.09 -12.56 -3.29
C LYS A 93 -13.09 -12.22 -4.38
N ASN A 94 -13.57 -10.98 -4.40
CA ASN A 94 -14.62 -10.50 -5.29
C ASN A 94 -14.11 -9.42 -6.26
N CYS A 95 -12.83 -9.04 -6.14
CA CYS A 95 -12.19 -8.05 -6.99
C CYS A 95 -11.80 -8.68 -8.34
N LEU A 96 -12.24 -8.08 -9.45
CA LEU A 96 -11.96 -8.56 -10.81
C LEU A 96 -10.60 -8.11 -11.34
N THR A 97 -9.99 -7.13 -10.68
CA THR A 97 -8.71 -6.50 -11.05
C THR A 97 -7.70 -6.64 -9.91
N PRO A 98 -6.41 -6.36 -10.15
CA PRO A 98 -5.43 -6.26 -9.07
C PRO A 98 -5.90 -5.33 -7.94
N LEU A 99 -5.83 -5.83 -6.71
CA LEU A 99 -6.19 -5.11 -5.49
C LEU A 99 -4.94 -4.92 -4.61
N ILE A 100 -4.60 -3.66 -4.34
CA ILE A 100 -3.47 -3.28 -3.51
C ILE A 100 -3.98 -2.91 -2.12
N ASN A 101 -3.40 -3.54 -1.08
CA ASN A 101 -3.68 -3.17 0.31
C ASN A 101 -2.97 -1.87 0.68
N GLY A 102 -3.74 -0.78 0.82
CA GLY A 102 -3.30 0.53 1.29
C GLY A 102 -3.29 0.67 2.83
N GLY A 103 -3.64 -0.39 3.55
CA GLY A 103 -3.74 -0.50 5.01
C GLY A 103 -5.09 -1.09 5.44
N ASP A 104 -5.09 -2.10 6.32
CA ASP A 104 -6.32 -2.64 6.91
C ASP A 104 -6.32 -2.61 8.46
N GLY A 105 -6.83 -1.53 9.05
CA GLY A 105 -6.92 -1.35 10.50
C GLY A 105 -5.56 -1.49 11.19
N VAL A 106 -5.49 -2.30 12.25
CA VAL A 106 -4.24 -2.73 12.93
C VAL A 106 -3.59 -3.95 12.27
N GLY A 107 -4.07 -4.38 11.10
CA GLY A 107 -3.60 -5.54 10.35
C GLY A 107 -2.31 -5.27 9.60
N GLU A 108 -2.37 -5.26 8.26
CA GLU A 108 -1.18 -5.14 7.41
C GLU A 108 -1.10 -3.76 6.74
N HIS A 109 0.13 -3.32 6.43
CA HIS A 109 0.39 -2.18 5.56
C HIS A 109 1.60 -2.47 4.65
N PRO A 110 1.45 -3.35 3.65
CA PRO A 110 2.58 -3.91 2.90
C PRO A 110 3.37 -2.85 2.12
N THR A 111 2.70 -1.82 1.59
CA THR A 111 3.40 -0.73 0.88
C THR A 111 4.28 0.14 1.78
N GLN A 112 3.95 0.26 3.07
CA GLN A 112 4.84 0.92 4.03
C GLN A 112 6.06 0.06 4.29
N SER A 113 5.90 -1.26 4.46
CA SER A 113 7.04 -2.17 4.65
C SER A 113 7.96 -2.22 3.44
N LEU A 114 7.41 -2.16 2.23
CA LEU A 114 8.22 -2.05 1.00
C LEU A 114 9.03 -0.75 0.98
N LEU A 115 8.44 0.38 1.39
CA LEU A 115 9.15 1.65 1.54
C LEU A 115 10.26 1.57 2.59
N ASP A 116 10.01 0.93 3.72
CA ASP A 116 11.00 0.80 4.81
C ASP A 116 12.18 -0.07 4.36
N VAL A 117 11.90 -1.21 3.71
CA VAL A 117 12.94 -2.07 3.11
C VAL A 117 13.72 -1.32 2.03
N PHE A 118 13.03 -0.60 1.14
CA PHE A 118 13.69 0.22 0.13
C PHE A 118 14.65 1.24 0.78
N THR A 119 14.22 1.88 1.86
CA THR A 119 15.03 2.86 2.60
C THR A 119 16.25 2.19 3.25
N ILE A 120 16.07 1.06 3.93
CA ILE A 120 17.19 0.30 4.53
C ILE A 120 18.21 -0.10 3.46
N PHE A 121 17.73 -0.60 2.33
CA PHE A 121 18.60 -0.97 1.23
C PHE A 121 19.31 0.24 0.65
N GLU A 122 18.65 1.37 0.51
CA GLU A 122 19.28 2.58 -0.02
C GLU A 122 20.39 3.12 0.88
N GLU A 123 20.21 3.06 2.19
CA GLU A 123 21.20 3.55 3.16
C GLU A 123 22.35 2.56 3.38
N LEU A 124 22.06 1.25 3.42
CA LEU A 124 23.02 0.22 3.84
C LEU A 124 23.53 -0.65 2.69
N LYS A 125 22.88 -0.60 1.52
CA LYS A 125 23.17 -1.38 0.29
C LYS A 125 23.15 -2.90 0.44
N THR A 126 22.81 -3.41 1.62
CA THR A 126 22.73 -4.83 1.93
C THR A 126 21.81 -5.08 3.12
N PHE A 127 21.21 -6.26 3.17
CA PHE A 127 20.55 -6.78 4.37
C PHE A 127 21.42 -7.78 5.13
N ASN A 128 22.53 -8.22 4.53
CA ASN A 128 23.31 -9.32 5.05
C ASN A 128 23.99 -8.93 6.36
N GLY A 129 23.73 -9.70 7.42
CA GLY A 129 24.36 -9.49 8.72
C GLY A 129 23.77 -8.33 9.54
N LEU A 130 22.70 -7.68 9.06
CA LEU A 130 22.05 -6.60 9.80
C LEU A 130 21.33 -7.08 11.05
N THR A 131 21.35 -6.26 12.09
CA THR A 131 20.51 -6.39 13.28
C THR A 131 19.43 -5.33 13.21
N VAL A 132 18.16 -5.74 13.15
CA VAL A 132 17.02 -4.82 13.13
C VAL A 132 16.34 -4.85 14.49
N THR A 133 16.19 -3.69 15.13
CA THR A 133 15.55 -3.56 16.44
C THR A 133 14.26 -2.77 16.32
N PHE A 134 13.14 -3.35 16.73
CA PHE A 134 11.85 -2.69 16.87
C PHE A 134 11.65 -2.24 18.32
N VAL A 135 11.28 -0.97 18.52
CA VAL A 135 11.05 -0.38 19.85
C VAL A 135 9.69 0.30 19.89
N GLY A 136 8.88 0.03 20.92
CA GLY A 136 7.60 0.72 21.17
C GLY A 136 6.42 -0.22 21.38
N ASP A 137 5.21 0.22 21.03
CA ASP A 137 4.00 -0.63 21.07
C ASP A 137 4.00 -1.62 19.90
N LEU A 138 4.64 -2.77 20.14
CA LEU A 138 4.76 -3.83 19.15
C LEU A 138 3.47 -4.62 18.97
N LYS A 139 2.51 -4.52 19.91
CA LYS A 139 1.25 -5.24 19.84
C LYS A 139 0.30 -4.60 18.84
N ASN A 140 0.23 -3.25 18.82
CA ASN A 140 -0.69 -2.51 17.95
C ASN A 140 0.01 -1.89 16.72
N GLY A 141 1.34 -1.99 16.62
CA GLY A 141 2.12 -1.47 15.51
C GLY A 141 1.99 -2.29 14.22
N ARG A 142 0.95 -2.04 13.41
CA ARG A 142 0.74 -2.72 12.10
C ARG A 142 1.95 -2.69 11.17
N THR A 143 2.71 -1.60 11.19
CA THR A 143 3.93 -1.45 10.36
C THR A 143 5.04 -2.39 10.81
N VAL A 144 5.17 -2.62 12.12
CA VAL A 144 6.12 -3.59 12.70
C VAL A 144 5.77 -4.99 12.23
N HIS A 145 4.49 -5.37 12.26
CA HIS A 145 4.06 -6.70 11.87
C HIS A 145 4.35 -6.99 10.39
N SER A 146 3.98 -6.05 9.51
CA SER A 146 4.25 -6.19 8.08
C SER A 146 5.74 -6.15 7.76
N LEU A 147 6.52 -5.27 8.40
CA LEU A 147 7.95 -5.14 8.13
C LEU A 147 8.72 -6.36 8.65
N ALA A 148 8.42 -6.84 9.85
CA ALA A 148 9.04 -8.05 10.40
C ALA A 148 8.85 -9.26 9.47
N LYS A 149 7.64 -9.45 8.93
CA LYS A 149 7.36 -10.52 7.96
C LYS A 149 8.19 -10.37 6.68
N LEU A 150 8.29 -9.17 6.14
CA LEU A 150 9.05 -8.90 4.93
C LEU A 150 10.56 -9.09 5.16
N LEU A 151 11.07 -8.67 6.32
CA LEU A 151 12.46 -8.81 6.72
C LEU A 151 12.91 -10.28 6.85
N CYS A 152 11.98 -11.19 7.17
CA CYS A 152 12.26 -12.64 7.17
C CYS A 152 12.64 -13.20 5.79
N LEU A 153 12.42 -12.46 4.71
CA LEU A 153 12.85 -12.86 3.36
C LEU A 153 14.33 -12.53 3.08
N TYR A 154 15.02 -11.84 4.00
CA TYR A 154 16.41 -11.41 3.85
C TYR A 154 17.34 -12.10 4.86
N GLN A 155 18.65 -12.13 4.55
CA GLN A 155 19.67 -12.76 5.39
C GLN A 155 20.14 -11.84 6.53
N LEU A 156 19.23 -11.53 7.45
CA LEU A 156 19.56 -10.75 8.64
C LEU A 156 20.38 -11.56 9.65
N LYS A 157 21.16 -10.87 10.49
CA LYS A 157 21.82 -11.48 11.66
C LYS A 157 20.82 -11.77 12.78
N ARG A 158 19.89 -10.83 13.04
CA ARG A 158 18.84 -10.94 14.07
C ARG A 158 17.78 -9.85 13.92
N ILE A 159 16.58 -10.16 14.40
CA ILE A 159 15.53 -9.19 14.69
C ILE A 159 15.35 -9.13 16.21
N ILE A 160 15.35 -7.93 16.79
CA ILE A 160 15.19 -7.69 18.23
C ILE A 160 13.88 -6.92 18.45
N TYR A 161 13.12 -7.31 19.45
CA TYR A 161 11.87 -6.67 19.85
C TYR A 161 12.01 -6.12 21.27
N VAL A 162 11.78 -4.81 21.44
CA VAL A 162 11.80 -4.12 22.73
C VAL A 162 10.45 -3.44 22.93
N SER A 163 9.65 -3.96 23.86
CA SER A 163 8.35 -3.42 24.25
C SER A 163 8.37 -3.08 25.75
N PRO A 164 7.67 -2.01 26.19
CA PRO A 164 7.30 -1.82 27.59
C PRO A 164 6.46 -2.99 28.13
#